data_AF-A0A3A9BE73-F1
#
_entry.id   AF-A0A3A9BE73-F1
#
_cell.length_a   1.000
_cell.length_b   1.000
_cell.length_c   1.000
_cell.angle_alpha   90.00
_cell.angle_beta   90.00
_cell.angle_gamma   90.00
#
_symmetry.space_group_name_H-M   'P 1'
#
loop_
_entity.id
_entity.type
_entity.pdbx_description
1 polymer ?
#
loop_
_entity_poly.entity_id
_entity_poly.type
_entity_poly.pdbx_seq_one_letter_code
_entity_poly.pdbx_strand_id
1 'polypeptide(L)'
;KPELFGEIVRAAILLLECLIIKAMQKVMDIAEKVIDKAVDAIKEIPKEMESHAHVKAGSATQQEKKKIPFSVNLRQETDMQNKAEQSQQKNTVAVKKSIIEQIKAEQKSVPAETNRLETERPLQPKPSVLASKYPRLKEIDSKLKEQNKAIFEREKKRDKLKKELSECTGIFKGGRRKELQQEIDSIDNQITNMKKRLSSIVKEYNFDSVQAFNKELNAAKSENLEYQAARAEYDKIYGEKANDIMSIKERLRQKQHEVKERESRREHQARQKDKGAR
;
A
#
# COMPACT_ATOMS: atom_id res chain seq x y z
N LYS A 1 -26.99 -20.53 18.89
CA LYS A 1 -27.37 -20.72 17.47
C LYS A 1 -26.57 -19.73 16.61
N PRO A 2 -25.33 -20.07 16.21
CA PRO A 2 -24.42 -19.18 15.49
C PRO A 2 -24.84 -18.89 14.04
N GLU A 3 -25.67 -19.74 13.44
CA GLU A 3 -26.13 -19.60 12.05
C GLU A 3 -27.06 -18.38 11.86
N LEU A 4 -27.92 -18.12 12.84
CA LEU A 4 -28.87 -16.98 12.83
C LEU A 4 -28.12 -15.63 12.83
N PHE A 5 -27.00 -15.55 13.54
CA PHE A 5 -26.17 -14.35 13.57
C PHE A 5 -25.49 -14.10 12.22
N GLY A 6 -25.03 -15.15 11.54
CA GLY A 6 -24.44 -15.05 10.20
C GLY A 6 -25.43 -14.54 9.15
N GLU A 7 -26.69 -14.93 9.23
CA GLU A 7 -27.76 -14.43 8.34
C GLU A 7 -28.08 -12.95 8.58
N ILE A 8 -28.15 -12.52 9.85
CA ILE A 8 -28.37 -11.12 10.22
C ILE A 8 -27.23 -10.24 9.70
N VAL A 9 -25.97 -10.68 9.85
CA VAL A 9 -24.81 -9.94 9.36
C VAL A 9 -24.82 -9.83 7.83
N ARG A 10 -25.16 -10.93 7.12
CA ARG A 10 -25.29 -10.89 5.65
C ARG A 10 -26.40 -9.95 5.19
N ALA A 11 -27.56 -9.96 5.85
CA ALA A 11 -28.65 -9.04 5.55
C ALA A 11 -28.26 -7.57 5.80
N ALA A 12 -27.51 -7.29 6.87
CA ALA A 12 -27.01 -5.94 7.16
C ALA A 12 -26.02 -5.44 6.09
N ILE A 13 -25.15 -6.31 5.58
CA ILE A 13 -24.21 -5.98 4.50
C ILE A 13 -24.98 -5.63 3.22
N LEU A 14 -25.96 -6.45 2.83
CA LEU A 14 -26.79 -6.18 1.65
C LEU A 14 -27.58 -4.86 1.76
N LEU A 15 -28.10 -4.55 2.94
CA LEU A 15 -28.78 -3.27 3.20
C LEU A 15 -27.82 -2.08 3.06
N LEU A 16 -26.57 -2.22 3.52
CA LEU A 16 -25.56 -1.18 3.39
C LEU A 16 -25.18 -0.95 1.91
N GLU A 17 -25.01 -2.01 1.14
CA GLU A 17 -24.74 -1.94 -0.31
C GLU A 17 -25.88 -1.23 -1.05
N CYS A 18 -27.13 -1.59 -0.78
CA CYS A 18 -28.30 -0.92 -1.36
C CYS A 18 -28.37 0.57 -0.99
N LEU A 19 -28.00 0.93 0.26
CA LEU A 19 -27.99 2.31 0.71
C LEU A 19 -26.92 3.14 -0.04
N ILE A 20 -25.74 2.57 -0.22
CA ILE A 20 -24.63 3.21 -0.96
C ILE A 20 -25.04 3.45 -2.41
N ILE A 21 -25.60 2.44 -3.08
CA ILE A 21 -26.08 2.57 -4.47
C ILE A 21 -27.13 3.69 -4.57
N LYS A 22 -28.10 3.72 -3.66
CA LYS A 22 -29.15 4.76 -3.65
C LYS A 22 -28.60 6.16 -3.38
N ALA A 23 -27.61 6.28 -2.50
CA ALA A 23 -26.94 7.56 -2.22
C ALA A 23 -26.16 8.06 -3.45
N MET A 24 -25.43 7.16 -4.12
CA MET A 24 -24.71 7.49 -5.35
C MET A 24 -25.65 7.93 -6.48
N GLN A 25 -26.75 7.19 -6.69
CA GLN A 25 -27.75 7.55 -7.69
C GLN A 25 -28.33 8.95 -7.42
N LYS A 26 -28.70 9.25 -6.17
CA LYS A 26 -29.24 10.56 -5.81
C LYS A 26 -28.24 11.69 -6.03
N VAL A 27 -26.95 11.46 -5.78
CA VAL A 27 -25.89 12.43 -6.06
C VAL A 27 -25.74 12.65 -7.56
N MET A 28 -25.82 11.58 -8.37
CA MET A 28 -25.80 11.67 -9.82
C MET A 28 -27.01 12.45 -10.37
N ASP A 29 -28.22 12.15 -9.91
CA ASP A 29 -29.44 12.86 -10.34
C ASP A 29 -29.40 14.36 -9.99
N ILE A 30 -28.80 14.71 -8.84
CA ILE A 30 -28.60 16.12 -8.46
C ILE A 30 -27.56 16.78 -9.36
N ALA A 31 -26.46 16.09 -9.66
CA ALA A 31 -25.43 16.61 -10.56
C ALA A 31 -25.98 16.85 -11.97
N GLU A 32 -26.77 15.92 -12.50
CA GLU A 32 -27.43 16.05 -13.81
C GLU A 32 -28.40 17.24 -13.84
N LYS A 33 -29.27 17.39 -12.82
CA LYS A 33 -30.15 18.57 -12.71
C LYS A 33 -29.42 19.91 -12.63
N VAL A 34 -28.24 19.95 -12.01
CA VAL A 34 -27.42 21.17 -11.93
C VAL A 34 -26.78 21.49 -13.28
N ILE A 35 -26.39 20.46 -14.05
CA ILE A 35 -25.83 20.61 -15.40
C ILE A 35 -26.91 21.09 -16.37
N ASP A 36 -28.10 20.47 -16.37
CA ASP A 36 -29.20 20.87 -17.27
C ASP A 36 -29.65 22.31 -17.02
N LYS A 37 -29.75 22.72 -15.75
CA LYS A 37 -30.09 24.10 -15.36
C LYS A 37 -29.01 25.12 -15.77
N ALA A 38 -27.75 24.71 -15.83
CA ALA A 38 -26.66 25.58 -16.30
C ALA A 38 -26.66 25.71 -17.83
N VAL A 39 -27.07 24.67 -18.56
CA VAL A 39 -27.19 24.68 -20.03
C VAL A 39 -28.38 25.56 -20.46
N ASP A 40 -29.51 25.48 -19.76
CA ASP A 40 -30.68 26.33 -20.04
C ASP A 40 -30.40 27.82 -19.77
N ALA A 41 -29.64 28.14 -18.71
CA ALA A 41 -29.24 29.51 -18.39
C ALA A 41 -28.28 30.13 -19.42
N ILE A 42 -27.53 29.32 -20.18
CA ILE A 42 -26.63 29.80 -21.24
C ILE A 42 -27.40 30.05 -22.56
N LYS A 43 -28.59 29.48 -22.72
CA LYS A 43 -29.41 29.61 -23.94
C LYS A 43 -30.35 30.83 -23.93
N GLU A 44 -30.56 31.46 -22.77
CA GLU A 44 -31.48 32.61 -22.54
C GLU A 44 -30.79 34.00 -22.48
N ILE A 45 -29.69 34.23 -23.21
CA ILE A 45 -29.13 35.59 -23.36
C ILE A 45 -29.50 36.14 -24.75
N PRO A 46 -30.30 37.23 -24.86
CA PRO A 46 -30.65 37.80 -26.15
C PRO A 46 -29.46 38.51 -26.79
N LYS A 47 -29.31 38.30 -28.10
CA LYS A 47 -28.47 39.07 -29.01
C LYS A 47 -29.04 40.49 -29.14
N GLU A 48 -28.44 41.49 -28.51
CA GLU A 48 -28.61 42.89 -28.91
C GLU A 48 -27.28 43.66 -28.88
N MET A 49 -27.08 44.41 -29.97
CA MET A 49 -26.19 45.57 -30.15
C MET A 49 -24.67 45.36 -30.25
N GLU A 50 -24.27 45.04 -31.48
CA GLU A 50 -23.39 45.85 -32.31
C GLU A 50 -23.10 47.27 -31.77
N SER A 51 -21.83 47.59 -31.51
CA SER A 51 -21.37 48.98 -31.55
C SER A 51 -19.92 49.09 -32.02
N HIS A 52 -19.80 49.89 -33.07
CA HIS A 52 -18.61 50.40 -33.72
C HIS A 52 -17.74 51.23 -32.76
N ALA A 53 -16.43 51.21 -33.03
CA ALA A 53 -15.39 51.94 -32.31
C ALA A 53 -15.58 53.47 -32.26
N HIS A 54 -15.12 54.10 -31.17
CA HIS A 54 -14.38 55.37 -31.26
C HIS A 54 -13.48 55.64 -30.04
N VAL A 55 -12.36 56.28 -30.37
CA VAL A 55 -11.15 56.66 -29.62
C VAL A 55 -11.38 57.79 -28.61
N LYS A 56 -10.77 57.73 -27.40
CA LYS A 56 -9.90 58.81 -26.83
C LYS A 56 -9.12 58.37 -25.58
N ALA A 57 -7.89 58.86 -25.50
CA ALA A 57 -6.80 58.51 -24.58
C ALA A 57 -6.98 58.98 -23.12
N GLY A 58 -6.30 58.30 -22.18
CA GLY A 58 -6.07 58.81 -20.82
C GLY A 58 -5.52 57.81 -19.79
N SER A 59 -4.20 57.57 -19.81
CA SER A 59 -3.31 57.21 -18.67
C SER A 59 -3.39 55.87 -17.91
N ALA A 60 -2.16 55.38 -17.64
CA ALA A 60 -1.67 54.59 -16.50
C ALA A 60 -1.61 53.05 -16.59
N THR A 61 -0.36 52.59 -16.80
CA THR A 61 0.32 51.47 -16.13
C THR A 61 -0.40 50.12 -16.03
N GLN A 62 -0.02 49.16 -16.87
CA GLN A 62 -0.18 47.74 -16.56
C GLN A 62 1.07 46.92 -16.90
N GLN A 63 1.52 46.19 -15.88
CA GLN A 63 2.56 45.17 -15.92
C GLN A 63 2.22 44.09 -16.96
N GLU A 64 3.22 43.73 -17.77
CA GLU A 64 3.23 42.51 -18.57
C GLU A 64 3.11 41.28 -17.65
N LYS A 65 1.91 40.71 -17.53
CA LYS A 65 1.73 39.31 -17.15
C LYS A 65 1.55 38.50 -18.43
N LYS A 66 2.62 37.81 -18.82
CA LYS A 66 2.59 36.77 -19.85
C LYS A 66 1.55 35.71 -19.47
N LYS A 67 0.55 35.55 -20.33
CA LYS A 67 -0.39 34.44 -20.40
C LYS A 67 0.40 33.12 -20.42
N ILE A 68 0.18 32.27 -19.42
CA ILE A 68 0.40 30.83 -19.54
C ILE A 68 -1.00 30.20 -19.53
N PRO A 69 -1.39 29.37 -20.51
CA PRO A 69 -2.63 28.64 -20.46
C PRO A 69 -2.54 27.56 -19.38
N PHE A 70 -3.42 27.61 -18.38
CA PHE A 70 -3.63 26.48 -17.49
C PHE A 70 -4.24 25.32 -18.29
N SER A 71 -3.48 24.26 -18.47
CA SER A 71 -3.98 22.96 -18.91
C SER A 71 -4.79 22.34 -17.77
N VAL A 72 -6.12 22.38 -17.89
CA VAL A 72 -7.02 21.54 -17.10
C VAL A 72 -7.02 20.16 -17.74
N ASN A 73 -6.26 19.23 -17.17
CA ASN A 73 -6.47 17.80 -17.37
C ASN A 73 -5.75 17.04 -16.26
N LEU A 74 -6.50 16.67 -15.20
CA LEU A 74 -6.23 15.46 -14.43
C LEU A 74 -7.37 15.21 -13.42
N ARG A 75 -8.46 14.57 -13.85
CA ARG A 75 -9.39 13.81 -12.99
C ARG A 75 -10.49 13.16 -13.86
N GLN A 76 -10.10 12.20 -14.68
CA GLN A 76 -11.06 11.28 -15.32
C GLN A 76 -10.39 9.94 -15.69
N GLU A 77 -9.41 9.52 -14.89
CA GLU A 77 -8.62 8.32 -15.15
C GLU A 77 -8.64 7.38 -13.91
N THR A 78 -9.84 7.07 -13.42
CA THR A 78 -9.99 6.04 -12.38
C THR A 78 -11.08 5.01 -12.65
N ASP A 79 -11.91 5.17 -13.69
CA ASP A 79 -13.06 4.28 -13.90
C ASP A 79 -12.94 3.34 -15.12
N MET A 80 -11.88 3.47 -15.92
CA MET A 80 -11.65 2.59 -17.08
C MET A 80 -10.73 1.38 -16.79
N GLN A 81 -10.10 1.31 -15.62
CA GLN A 81 -9.08 0.30 -15.34
C GLN A 81 -9.63 -1.01 -14.73
N ASN A 82 -10.79 -0.96 -14.05
CA ASN A 82 -11.40 -2.15 -13.43
C ASN A 82 -12.10 -3.09 -14.43
N LYS A 83 -12.33 -2.68 -15.69
CA LYS A 83 -12.91 -3.57 -16.73
C LYS A 83 -11.86 -4.31 -17.57
N ALA A 84 -10.62 -3.81 -17.64
CA ALA A 84 -9.54 -4.48 -18.39
C ALA A 84 -8.91 -5.65 -17.61
N GLU A 85 -8.87 -5.56 -16.27
CA GLU A 85 -8.27 -6.60 -15.41
C GLU A 85 -9.13 -7.87 -15.31
N GLN A 86 -10.45 -7.79 -15.52
CA GLN A 86 -11.34 -8.95 -15.42
C GLN A 86 -11.33 -9.84 -16.69
N SER A 87 -10.89 -9.30 -17.84
CA SER A 87 -10.83 -10.04 -19.11
C SER A 87 -9.52 -10.85 -19.25
N GLN A 88 -8.40 -10.32 -18.77
CA GLN A 88 -7.10 -11.00 -18.90
C GLN A 88 -6.93 -12.21 -17.97
N GLN A 89 -7.72 -12.29 -16.90
CA GLN A 89 -7.69 -13.43 -15.97
C GLN A 89 -8.41 -14.68 -16.51
N LYS A 90 -9.34 -14.52 -17.48
CA LYS A 90 -10.05 -15.67 -18.08
C LYS A 90 -9.23 -16.38 -19.17
N ASN A 91 -8.37 -15.65 -19.89
CA ASN A 91 -7.56 -16.24 -20.96
C ASN A 91 -6.28 -16.94 -20.47
N THR A 92 -5.78 -16.61 -19.27
CA THR A 92 -4.59 -17.27 -18.68
C THR A 92 -4.90 -18.59 -17.97
N VAL A 93 -6.16 -18.84 -17.58
CA VAL A 93 -6.58 -20.11 -16.96
C VAL A 93 -6.82 -21.20 -18.01
N ALA A 94 -7.26 -20.84 -19.22
CA ALA A 94 -7.50 -21.79 -20.31
C ALA A 94 -6.18 -22.32 -20.93
N VAL A 95 -5.18 -21.47 -21.11
CA VAL A 95 -3.88 -21.86 -21.67
C VAL A 95 -3.06 -22.73 -20.70
N LYS A 96 -3.20 -22.50 -19.38
CA LYS A 96 -2.48 -23.29 -18.36
C LYS A 96 -3.06 -24.70 -18.14
N LYS A 97 -4.34 -24.93 -18.45
CA LYS A 97 -4.93 -26.29 -18.40
C LYS A 97 -4.46 -27.17 -19.56
N SER A 98 -4.29 -26.61 -20.76
CA SER A 98 -3.86 -27.37 -21.95
C SER A 98 -2.40 -27.84 -21.88
N ILE A 99 -1.50 -27.07 -21.25
CA ILE A 99 -0.09 -27.44 -21.08
C ILE A 99 0.09 -28.56 -20.04
N ILE A 100 -0.76 -28.60 -19.01
CA ILE A 100 -0.72 -29.64 -17.97
C ILE A 100 -1.25 -30.99 -18.48
N GLU A 101 -2.17 -30.98 -19.45
CA GLU A 101 -2.74 -32.21 -20.03
C GLU A 101 -1.82 -32.86 -21.07
N GLN A 102 -1.03 -32.06 -21.80
CA GLN A 102 -0.08 -32.57 -22.80
C GLN A 102 1.16 -33.25 -22.18
N ILE A 103 1.62 -32.80 -21.01
CA ILE A 103 2.78 -33.41 -20.32
C ILE A 103 2.41 -34.76 -19.66
N LYS A 104 1.11 -35.03 -19.48
CA LYS A 104 0.62 -36.25 -18.80
C LYS A 104 0.44 -37.46 -19.75
N ALA A 105 0.53 -37.26 -21.06
CA ALA A 105 0.22 -38.31 -22.05
C ALA A 105 1.45 -39.06 -22.59
N GLU A 106 2.68 -38.62 -22.33
CA GLU A 106 3.86 -39.11 -23.08
C GLU A 106 4.94 -39.84 -22.25
N GLN A 107 4.61 -40.36 -21.07
CA GLN A 107 5.53 -41.26 -20.36
C GLN A 107 4.87 -42.57 -19.93
N LYS A 108 4.94 -43.55 -20.83
CA LYS A 108 4.77 -44.98 -20.51
C LYS A 108 5.87 -45.80 -21.20
N SER A 109 6.93 -46.15 -20.45
CA SER A 109 7.64 -47.45 -20.50
C SER A 109 8.81 -47.52 -19.49
N VAL A 110 8.52 -47.96 -18.25
CA VAL A 110 9.02 -49.18 -17.54
C VAL A 110 10.50 -49.61 -17.73
N PRO A 111 11.23 -50.17 -16.73
CA PRO A 111 11.12 -50.09 -15.26
C PRO A 111 12.45 -49.92 -14.48
N ALA A 112 12.29 -49.61 -13.19
CA ALA A 112 13.08 -50.08 -12.04
C ALA A 112 14.61 -49.97 -12.06
N GLU A 113 15.14 -49.05 -11.26
CA GLU A 113 16.13 -49.44 -10.25
C GLU A 113 16.09 -48.53 -9.03
N THR A 114 15.98 -49.21 -7.90
CA THR A 114 15.88 -48.77 -6.52
C THR A 114 17.11 -47.94 -6.14
N ASN A 115 16.98 -46.64 -5.85
CA ASN A 115 17.90 -45.93 -4.96
C ASN A 115 17.22 -44.74 -4.27
N ARG A 116 16.89 -44.97 -2.99
CA ARG A 116 16.82 -44.03 -1.86
C ARG A 116 16.48 -42.57 -2.17
N LEU A 117 15.24 -42.22 -1.81
CA LEU A 117 14.80 -40.87 -1.45
C LEU A 117 15.68 -40.29 -0.33
N GLU A 118 16.79 -39.64 -0.67
CA GLU A 118 17.29 -38.56 0.17
C GLU A 118 16.24 -37.45 0.12
N THR A 119 15.53 -37.29 1.24
CA THR A 119 14.62 -36.16 1.44
C THR A 119 15.50 -34.91 1.59
N GLU A 120 15.98 -34.39 0.47
CA GLU A 120 16.72 -33.14 0.43
C GLU A 120 15.76 -32.05 0.90
N ARG A 121 16.07 -31.41 2.03
CA ARG A 121 15.28 -30.30 2.56
C ARG A 121 15.21 -29.24 1.47
N PRO A 122 14.01 -28.77 1.05
CA PRO A 122 13.93 -27.71 0.06
C PRO A 122 14.67 -26.48 0.57
N LEU A 123 15.34 -25.76 -0.34
CA LEU A 123 16.05 -24.54 0.01
C LEU A 123 15.10 -23.56 0.70
N GLN A 124 15.57 -22.94 1.78
CA GLN A 124 14.85 -21.85 2.44
C GLN A 124 14.46 -20.78 1.41
N PRO A 125 13.24 -20.22 1.50
CA PRO A 125 12.82 -19.16 0.61
C PRO A 125 13.80 -18.00 0.73
N LYS A 126 14.23 -17.46 -0.41
CA LYS A 126 15.10 -16.29 -0.50
C LYS A 126 14.25 -15.09 -0.96
N PRO A 127 14.46 -13.90 -0.39
CA PRO A 127 13.73 -12.72 -0.84
C PRO A 127 14.17 -12.36 -2.25
N SER A 128 13.22 -11.89 -3.06
CA SER A 128 13.50 -11.22 -4.33
C SER A 128 14.36 -9.96 -4.11
N VAL A 129 15.02 -9.48 -5.16
CA VAL A 129 15.79 -8.23 -5.14
C VAL A 129 14.92 -7.05 -4.70
N LEU A 130 13.67 -6.98 -5.16
CA LEU A 130 12.73 -5.93 -4.76
C LEU A 130 12.22 -6.12 -3.32
N ALA A 131 11.88 -7.36 -2.93
CA ALA A 131 11.52 -7.67 -1.55
C ALA A 131 12.62 -7.27 -0.55
N SER A 132 13.89 -7.47 -0.92
CA SER A 132 15.05 -7.08 -0.11
C SER A 132 15.19 -5.55 0.05
N LYS A 133 14.71 -4.75 -0.91
CA LYS A 133 14.72 -3.28 -0.84
C LYS A 133 13.56 -2.71 -0.02
N TYR A 134 12.51 -3.48 0.22
CA TYR A 134 11.29 -3.03 0.90
C TYR A 134 11.53 -2.30 2.24
N PRO A 135 12.44 -2.75 3.14
CA PRO A 135 12.69 -2.04 4.39
C PRO A 135 13.14 -0.58 4.20
N ARG A 136 14.00 -0.33 3.21
CA ARG A 136 14.45 1.04 2.88
C ARG A 136 13.33 1.88 2.29
N LEU A 137 12.53 1.31 1.38
CA LEU A 137 11.39 2.00 0.78
C LEU A 137 10.32 2.36 1.83
N LYS A 138 10.12 1.48 2.83
CA LYS A 138 9.23 1.72 3.96
C LYS A 138 9.70 2.89 4.84
N GLU A 139 11.01 3.06 5.01
CA GLU A 139 11.56 4.23 5.73
C GLU A 139 11.21 5.54 5.01
N ILE A 140 11.38 5.58 3.68
CA ILE A 140 11.04 6.75 2.86
C ILE A 140 9.54 7.05 2.94
N ASP A 141 8.69 6.03 2.80
CA ASP A 141 7.24 6.16 2.95
C ASP A 141 6.85 6.73 4.31
N SER A 142 7.53 6.31 5.38
CA SER A 142 7.30 6.85 6.73
C SER A 142 7.63 8.34 6.84
N LYS A 143 8.77 8.78 6.25
CA LYS A 143 9.18 10.20 6.20
C LYS A 143 8.18 11.04 5.39
N LEU A 144 7.69 10.52 4.27
CA LEU A 144 6.66 11.19 3.46
C LEU A 144 5.33 11.32 4.22
N LYS A 145 4.91 10.28 4.92
CA LYS A 145 3.69 10.30 5.76
C LYS A 145 3.81 11.29 6.91
N GLU A 146 4.95 11.35 7.57
CA GLU A 146 5.22 12.31 8.63
C GLU A 146 5.16 13.76 8.10
N GLN A 147 5.80 14.01 6.96
CA GLN A 147 5.76 15.32 6.31
C GLN A 147 4.32 15.71 5.89
N ASN A 148 3.56 14.79 5.31
CA ASN A 148 2.15 15.01 4.95
C ASN A 148 1.29 15.31 6.18
N LYS A 149 1.49 14.58 7.29
CA LYS A 149 0.82 14.86 8.55
C LYS A 149 1.13 16.27 9.05
N ALA A 150 2.39 16.69 8.99
CA ALA A 150 2.80 18.02 9.41
C ALA A 150 2.26 19.14 8.50
N ILE A 151 2.09 18.88 7.20
CA ILE A 151 1.39 19.78 6.26
C ILE A 151 -0.08 19.92 6.66
N PHE A 152 -0.76 18.80 6.88
CA PHE A 152 -2.17 18.78 7.23
C PHE A 152 -2.47 19.56 8.52
N GLU A 153 -1.65 19.40 9.56
CA GLU A 153 -1.81 20.16 10.80
C GLU A 153 -1.62 21.67 10.60
N ARG A 154 -0.72 22.09 9.70
CA ARG A 154 -0.55 23.52 9.37
C ARG A 154 -1.70 24.05 8.51
N GLU A 155 -2.19 23.28 7.55
CA GLU A 155 -3.38 23.63 6.77
C GLU A 155 -4.58 23.85 7.69
N LYS A 156 -4.77 22.96 8.68
CA LYS A 156 -5.82 23.13 9.72
C LYS A 156 -5.66 24.42 10.53
N LYS A 157 -4.44 24.82 10.88
CA LYS A 157 -4.18 26.10 11.57
C LYS A 157 -4.52 27.28 10.68
N ARG A 158 -4.08 27.27 9.42
CA ARG A 158 -4.43 28.30 8.44
C ARG A 158 -5.94 28.44 8.28
N ASP A 159 -6.66 27.34 8.21
CA ASP A 159 -8.10 27.36 7.99
C ASP A 159 -8.85 27.94 9.21
N LYS A 160 -8.35 27.72 10.43
CA LYS A 160 -8.84 28.41 11.64
C LYS A 160 -8.59 29.93 11.56
N LEU A 161 -7.40 30.36 11.17
CA LEU A 161 -7.09 31.79 11.04
C LEU A 161 -7.91 32.45 9.94
N LYS A 162 -8.15 31.76 8.82
CA LYS A 162 -9.05 32.24 7.76
C LYS A 162 -10.48 32.41 8.27
N LYS A 163 -10.94 31.50 9.13
CA LYS A 163 -12.23 31.62 9.80
C LYS A 163 -12.25 32.85 10.73
N GLU A 164 -11.26 33.02 11.60
CA GLU A 164 -11.15 34.21 12.48
C GLU A 164 -11.07 35.51 11.69
N LEU A 165 -10.38 35.51 10.54
CA LEU A 165 -10.29 36.67 9.65
C LEU A 165 -11.66 37.04 9.08
N SER A 166 -12.48 36.04 8.71
CA SER A 166 -13.84 36.26 8.24
C SER A 166 -14.79 36.78 9.33
N GLU A 167 -14.56 36.38 10.59
CA GLU A 167 -15.31 36.85 11.77
C GLU A 167 -14.87 38.25 12.23
N CYS A 168 -13.71 38.74 11.79
CA CYS A 168 -13.23 40.09 12.04
C CYS A 168 -13.98 41.14 11.21
N THR A 169 -15.29 41.26 11.44
CA THR A 169 -16.14 42.32 10.90
C THR A 169 -16.13 43.54 11.84
N GLY A 170 -15.99 44.75 11.27
CA GLY A 170 -15.97 46.02 12.00
C GLY A 170 -14.80 46.95 11.62
N ILE A 171 -15.09 48.25 11.51
CA ILE A 171 -14.13 49.27 11.03
C ILE A 171 -12.91 49.38 11.96
N PHE A 172 -13.10 49.24 13.27
CA PHE A 172 -12.02 49.29 14.26
C PHE A 172 -11.12 48.04 14.30
N LYS A 173 -11.47 46.94 13.61
CA LYS A 173 -10.68 45.69 13.61
C LYS A 173 -9.60 45.65 12.50
N GLY A 174 -9.25 46.79 11.91
CA GLY A 174 -8.25 46.88 10.83
C GLY A 174 -6.88 46.28 11.19
N GLY A 175 -6.37 46.58 12.40
CA GLY A 175 -5.09 46.04 12.89
C GLY A 175 -5.08 44.51 12.99
N ARG A 176 -6.06 43.94 13.70
CA ARG A 176 -6.22 42.48 13.85
C ARG A 176 -6.36 41.76 12.50
N ARG A 177 -7.08 42.34 11.52
CA ARG A 177 -7.17 41.75 10.17
C ARG A 177 -5.82 41.68 9.48
N LYS A 178 -5.00 42.72 9.61
CA LYS A 178 -3.65 42.76 9.03
C LYS A 178 -2.75 41.70 9.67
N GLU A 179 -2.79 41.55 11.00
CA GLU A 179 -2.04 40.52 11.73
C GLU A 179 -2.43 39.11 11.30
N LEU A 180 -3.74 38.81 11.28
CA LEU A 180 -4.25 37.50 10.85
C LEU A 180 -3.85 37.19 9.40
N GLN A 181 -3.89 38.19 8.50
CA GLN A 181 -3.46 38.01 7.11
C GLN A 181 -1.97 37.69 7.03
N GLN A 182 -1.12 38.41 7.77
CA GLN A 182 0.32 38.15 7.81
C GLN A 182 0.64 36.74 8.34
N GLU A 183 -0.09 36.28 9.36
CA GLU A 183 0.07 34.92 9.88
C GLU A 183 -0.36 33.86 8.87
N ILE A 184 -1.48 34.07 8.16
CA ILE A 184 -1.92 33.20 7.06
C ILE A 184 -0.85 33.12 5.96
N ASP A 185 -0.31 34.27 5.52
CA ASP A 185 0.71 34.32 4.48
C ASP A 185 2.00 33.60 4.92
N SER A 186 2.39 33.75 6.19
CA SER A 186 3.51 33.00 6.79
C SER A 186 3.27 31.49 6.77
N ILE A 187 2.07 31.03 7.12
CA ILE A 187 1.74 29.61 7.10
C ILE A 187 1.68 29.07 5.66
N ASP A 188 1.13 29.82 4.71
CA ASP A 188 1.09 29.41 3.30
C ASP A 188 2.52 29.28 2.70
N ASN A 189 3.44 30.16 3.09
CA ASN A 189 4.86 30.04 2.75
C ASN A 189 5.49 28.78 3.36
N GLN A 190 5.21 28.48 4.63
CA GLN A 190 5.67 27.25 5.29
C GLN A 190 5.12 26.00 4.59
N ILE A 191 3.82 25.96 4.28
CA ILE A 191 3.18 24.83 3.58
C ILE A 191 3.82 24.63 2.20
N THR A 192 4.06 25.71 1.46
CA THR A 192 4.70 25.64 0.14
C THR A 192 6.10 25.04 0.23
N ASN A 193 6.91 25.47 1.21
CA ASN A 193 8.24 24.91 1.44
C ASN A 193 8.17 23.43 1.87
N MET A 194 7.21 23.07 2.73
CA MET A 194 7.00 21.69 3.16
C MET A 194 6.53 20.78 2.02
N LYS A 195 5.71 21.27 1.09
CA LYS A 195 5.28 20.56 -0.12
C LYS A 195 6.47 20.32 -1.07
N LYS A 196 7.34 21.32 -1.25
CA LYS A 196 8.60 21.15 -2.00
C LYS A 196 9.50 20.07 -1.38
N ARG A 197 9.56 20.02 -0.04
CA ARG A 197 10.34 19.00 0.69
C ARG A 197 9.87 17.57 0.40
N LEU A 198 8.59 17.32 0.08
CA LEU A 198 8.13 15.98 -0.32
C LEU A 198 8.87 15.47 -1.55
N SER A 199 9.04 16.32 -2.57
CA SER A 199 9.82 15.98 -3.76
C SER A 199 11.30 15.83 -3.44
N SER A 200 11.86 16.67 -2.56
CA SER A 200 13.26 16.54 -2.13
C SER A 200 13.53 15.20 -1.44
N ILE A 201 12.65 14.78 -0.52
CA ILE A 201 12.77 13.48 0.19
C ILE A 201 12.89 12.34 -0.80
N VAL A 202 12.08 12.33 -1.87
CA VAL A 202 12.10 11.24 -2.84
C VAL A 202 13.36 11.29 -3.71
N LYS A 203 13.81 12.48 -4.10
CA LYS A 203 15.04 12.69 -4.89
C LYS A 203 16.32 12.31 -4.14
N GLU A 204 16.36 12.51 -2.82
CA GLU A 204 17.48 12.07 -1.96
C GLU A 204 17.76 10.56 -2.08
N TYR A 205 16.76 9.77 -2.51
CA TYR A 205 16.84 8.33 -2.69
C TYR A 205 16.86 7.91 -4.18
N ASN A 206 17.26 8.83 -5.08
CA ASN A 206 17.40 8.60 -6.52
C ASN A 206 16.09 8.29 -7.27
N PHE A 207 14.97 8.80 -6.77
CA PHE A 207 13.69 8.73 -7.48
C PHE A 207 13.36 10.07 -8.14
N ASP A 208 12.95 10.02 -9.40
CA ASP A 208 12.60 11.22 -10.17
C ASP A 208 11.31 11.89 -9.66
N SER A 209 10.35 11.08 -9.19
CA SER A 209 9.05 11.54 -8.73
C SER A 209 8.47 10.66 -7.62
N VAL A 210 7.55 11.22 -6.84
CA VAL A 210 6.78 10.50 -5.80
C VAL A 210 5.96 9.35 -6.43
N GLN A 211 5.52 9.50 -7.69
CA GLN A 211 4.81 8.46 -8.41
C GLN A 211 5.73 7.26 -8.75
N ALA A 212 6.96 7.53 -9.22
CA ALA A 212 7.94 6.49 -9.49
C ALA A 212 8.29 5.72 -8.20
N PHE A 213 8.49 6.46 -7.10
CA PHE A 213 8.67 5.86 -5.77
C PHE A 213 7.50 4.97 -5.36
N ASN A 214 6.26 5.46 -5.48
CA ASN A 214 5.07 4.68 -5.09
C ASN A 214 4.92 3.40 -5.91
N LYS A 215 5.29 3.43 -7.20
CA LYS A 215 5.27 2.25 -8.06
C LYS A 215 6.25 1.18 -7.56
N GLU A 216 7.50 1.56 -7.25
CA GLU A 216 8.50 0.62 -6.72
C GLU A 216 8.15 0.15 -5.30
N LEU A 217 7.63 1.04 -4.45
CA LEU A 217 7.16 0.69 -3.10
C LEU A 217 6.06 -0.38 -3.15
N ASN A 218 5.07 -0.22 -4.02
CA ASN A 218 3.97 -1.17 -4.14
C ASN A 218 4.45 -2.53 -4.65
N ALA A 219 5.33 -2.56 -5.66
CA ALA A 219 5.92 -3.80 -6.17
C ALA A 219 6.79 -4.50 -5.10
N ALA A 220 7.65 -3.75 -4.42
CA ALA A 220 8.47 -4.30 -3.33
C ALA A 220 7.61 -4.80 -2.16
N LYS A 221 6.49 -4.13 -1.88
CA LYS A 221 5.54 -4.54 -0.85
C LYS A 221 4.86 -5.86 -1.19
N SER A 222 4.36 -6.03 -2.42
CA SER A 222 3.71 -7.28 -2.83
C SER A 222 4.69 -8.45 -2.79
N GLU A 223 5.88 -8.28 -3.36
CA GLU A 223 6.90 -9.34 -3.36
C GLU A 223 7.41 -9.67 -1.95
N ASN A 224 7.54 -8.67 -1.07
CA ASN A 224 7.90 -8.94 0.32
C ASN A 224 6.77 -9.67 1.06
N LEU A 225 5.49 -9.40 0.77
CA LEU A 225 4.38 -10.14 1.35
C LEU A 225 4.37 -11.60 0.87
N GLU A 226 4.60 -11.84 -0.42
CA GLU A 226 4.75 -13.19 -0.98
C GLU A 226 5.92 -13.94 -0.35
N TYR A 227 7.08 -13.28 -0.21
CA TYR A 227 8.24 -13.84 0.49
C TYR A 227 7.93 -14.18 1.95
N GLN A 228 7.23 -13.30 2.67
CA GLN A 228 6.84 -13.54 4.06
C GLN A 228 5.87 -14.72 4.17
N ALA A 229 4.93 -14.86 3.24
CA ALA A 229 4.02 -16.00 3.18
C ALA A 229 4.78 -17.31 2.91
N ALA A 230 5.66 -17.33 1.91
CA ALA A 230 6.49 -18.49 1.60
C ALA A 230 7.39 -18.89 2.78
N ARG A 231 7.95 -17.90 3.50
CA ARG A 231 8.73 -18.14 4.72
C ARG A 231 7.89 -18.73 5.83
N ALA A 232 6.67 -18.23 6.05
CA ALA A 232 5.76 -18.75 7.05
C ALA A 232 5.33 -20.20 6.75
N GLU A 233 5.07 -20.53 5.49
CA GLU A 233 4.79 -21.92 5.07
C GLU A 233 5.99 -22.84 5.27
N TYR A 234 7.19 -22.38 4.89
CA TYR A 234 8.42 -23.12 5.14
C TYR A 234 8.64 -23.37 6.63
N ASP A 235 8.48 -22.35 7.47
CA ASP A 235 8.64 -22.45 8.92
C ASP A 235 7.57 -23.36 9.54
N LYS A 236 6.35 -23.39 9.00
CA LYS A 236 5.31 -24.33 9.44
C LYS A 236 5.66 -25.79 9.11
N ILE A 237 6.16 -26.06 7.90
CA ILE A 237 6.47 -27.43 7.46
C ILE A 237 7.77 -27.95 8.08
N TYR A 238 8.76 -27.08 8.26
CA TYR A 238 10.13 -27.46 8.64
C TYR A 238 10.60 -26.90 9.98
N GLY A 239 9.95 -25.87 10.53
CA GLY A 239 10.31 -25.27 11.82
C GLY A 239 9.92 -26.14 13.01
N GLU A 240 8.74 -26.77 13.01
CA GLU A 240 8.36 -27.75 14.04
C GLU A 240 9.24 -29.00 13.98
N LYS A 241 9.49 -29.53 12.77
CA LYS A 241 10.39 -30.68 12.57
C LYS A 241 11.83 -30.39 13.01
N ALA A 242 12.31 -29.16 12.87
CA ALA A 242 13.66 -28.79 13.33
C ALA A 242 13.76 -28.85 14.86
N ASN A 243 12.73 -28.39 15.58
CA ASN A 243 12.69 -28.46 17.04
C ASN A 243 12.60 -29.92 17.53
N ASP A 244 11.83 -30.76 16.85
CA ASP A 244 11.75 -32.19 17.16
C ASP A 244 13.08 -32.92 16.90
N ILE A 245 13.75 -32.64 15.78
CA ILE A 245 15.06 -33.24 15.49
C ILE A 245 16.11 -32.81 16.51
N MET A 246 16.11 -31.53 16.93
CA MET A 246 17.00 -31.03 17.98
C MET A 246 16.71 -31.71 19.32
N SER A 247 15.43 -31.87 19.67
CA SER A 247 14.97 -32.59 20.87
C SER A 247 15.37 -34.08 20.86
N ILE A 248 15.23 -34.77 19.71
CA ILE A 248 15.66 -36.16 19.54
C ILE A 248 17.18 -36.28 19.67
N LYS A 249 17.96 -35.39 19.05
CA LYS A 249 19.42 -35.36 19.18
C LYS A 249 19.86 -35.13 20.63
N GLU A 250 19.18 -34.26 21.36
CA GLU A 250 19.47 -33.99 22.76
C GLU A 250 19.17 -35.21 23.65
N ARG A 251 18.00 -35.86 23.47
CA ARG A 251 17.67 -37.12 24.14
C ARG A 251 18.67 -38.24 23.83
N LEU A 252 19.14 -38.32 22.59
CA LEU A 252 20.16 -39.31 22.19
C LEU A 252 21.49 -39.05 22.91
N ARG A 253 21.91 -37.79 23.01
CA ARG A 253 23.14 -37.40 23.73
C ARG A 253 23.05 -37.73 25.22
N GLN A 254 21.89 -37.47 25.84
CA GLN A 254 21.62 -37.86 27.23
C GLN A 254 21.69 -39.38 27.43
N LYS A 255 21.05 -40.16 26.54
CA LYS A 255 21.09 -41.63 26.63
C LYS A 255 22.49 -42.20 26.42
N GLN A 256 23.29 -41.63 25.53
CA GLN A 256 24.69 -42.01 25.38
C GLN A 256 25.50 -41.75 26.65
N HIS A 257 25.29 -40.61 27.31
CA HIS A 257 25.94 -40.31 28.59
C HIS A 257 25.52 -41.30 29.69
N GLU A 258 24.21 -41.58 29.82
CA GLU A 258 23.74 -42.58 30.79
C GLU A 258 24.30 -43.98 30.53
N VAL A 259 24.42 -44.40 29.27
CA VAL A 259 24.99 -45.70 28.90
C VAL A 259 26.47 -45.75 29.29
N LYS A 260 27.23 -44.70 28.97
CA LYS A 260 28.66 -44.59 29.30
C LYS A 260 28.94 -44.65 30.81
N GLU A 261 28.10 -43.99 31.61
CA GLU A 261 28.15 -44.07 33.09
C GLU A 261 27.85 -45.48 33.59
N ARG A 262 26.83 -46.14 33.04
CA ARG A 262 26.47 -47.52 33.41
C ARG A 262 27.56 -48.52 33.04
N GLU A 263 28.18 -48.38 31.88
CA GLU A 263 29.30 -49.22 31.45
C GLU A 263 30.53 -49.02 32.34
N SER A 264 30.89 -47.77 32.63
CA SER A 264 31.99 -47.44 33.55
C SER A 264 31.76 -48.07 34.94
N ARG A 265 30.52 -48.03 35.45
CA ARG A 265 30.14 -48.65 36.73
C ARG A 265 30.23 -50.18 36.70
N ARG A 266 29.85 -50.83 35.59
CA ARG A 266 29.98 -52.29 35.41
C ARG A 266 31.45 -52.70 35.32
N GLU A 267 32.26 -51.95 34.59
CA GLU A 267 33.70 -52.20 34.47
C GLU A 267 34.39 -52.05 35.84
N HIS A 268 34.02 -51.03 36.63
CA HIS A 268 34.51 -50.87 37.99
C HIS A 268 34.11 -52.05 38.89
N GLN A 269 32.87 -52.55 38.79
CA GLN A 269 32.43 -53.74 39.53
C GLN A 269 33.17 -55.01 39.09
N ALA A 270 33.39 -55.20 37.79
CA ALA A 270 34.15 -56.33 37.26
C ALA A 270 35.60 -56.33 37.76
N ARG A 271 36.27 -55.17 37.72
CA ARG A 271 37.64 -54.99 38.25
C ARG A 271 37.74 -55.19 39.76
N GLN A 272 36.67 -54.95 40.53
CA GLN A 272 36.67 -55.25 41.97
C GLN A 272 36.51 -56.74 42.27
N LYS A 273 35.71 -57.47 41.48
CA LYS A 273 35.53 -58.93 41.66
C LYS A 273 36.81 -59.71 41.33
N ASP A 274 37.58 -59.26 40.34
CA ASP A 274 38.82 -59.93 39.92
C ASP A 274 39.97 -59.77 40.94
N LYS A 275 39.92 -58.72 41.77
CA LYS A 275 40.90 -58.49 42.86
C LYS A 275 40.62 -59.30 44.14
N GLY A 276 39.48 -59.98 44.24
CA GLY A 276 39.11 -60.81 45.38
C GLY A 276 39.40 -62.30 45.21
N ALA A 277 40.01 -62.71 44.10
CA ALA A 277 40.27 -64.12 43.75
C ALA A 277 41.77 -64.52 43.84
N ARG A 278 42.56 -63.82 44.67
CA ARG A 278 43.95 -64.18 44.98
C ARG A 278 44.11 -64.54 46.44
#